data_AF-A0A3D4X9L9-F1
#
_entry.id   AF-A0A3D4X9L9-F1
#
_cell.length_a   1.000
_cell.length_b   1.000
_cell.length_c   1.000
_cell.angle_alpha   90.00
_cell.angle_beta   90.00
_cell.angle_gamma   90.00
#
_symmetry.space_group_name_H-M   'P 1'
#
loop_
_entity.id
_entity.type
_entity.pdbx_description
1 polymer ?
#
loop_
_entity_poly.entity_id
_entity_poly.type
_entity_poly.pdbx_seq_one_letter_code
_entity_poly.pdbx_strand_id
1 'polypeptide(L)'
;MNNYIFPFQKIEKGENIVLYGAGNVGRCFYKQLITSGYANVVLWADQNYKSMRAEGIPVQSIQEIDKLESISHIIVAIDDRDMAEKVSQKLQREHEIAREVIIWSDNYRFADEGLFLDQKQQKQFGVTEELKNISPRDMLHCYRLDLAVRYLLSKDIVFGVENPANVSLYSRMILIRSGAYEDDPYYFDSKRDGTKGYIEATKKLCKKMKKSGFAQEGYIPIGDNGVFLNGAHRIASALALEENIWTSKFTGQKGRTDFTMEWFEENGFNTDDKIRILRAYADLYENCGVILLFAPCMEQWSYMEAQLKKAMCIVGRVDLDFTDHYIAFENLFREIYSDPLWRNVYIDRKVELLKMSELKIRLLLVSDEGFKDRDLYKTIEN
;
A
#
# COMPACT_ATOMS: atom_id res chain seq x y z
N MET A 1 12.81 13.76 -11.94
CA MET A 1 12.40 12.48 -12.57
C MET A 1 10.94 12.58 -12.98
N ASN A 2 10.54 11.97 -14.11
CA ASN A 2 9.12 11.83 -14.46
C ASN A 2 8.63 10.49 -13.92
N ASN A 3 7.89 10.54 -12.83
CA ASN A 3 7.47 9.40 -12.04
C ASN A 3 6.01 9.07 -12.37
N TYR A 4 5.76 7.93 -13.03
CA TYR A 4 4.42 7.53 -13.48
C TYR A 4 3.91 6.26 -12.77
N ILE A 5 2.68 6.26 -12.25
CA ILE A 5 2.03 5.10 -11.62
C ILE A 5 0.93 4.53 -12.49
N PHE A 6 0.93 3.21 -12.66
CA PHE A 6 -0.13 2.48 -13.35
C PHE A 6 -1.45 2.58 -12.56
N PRO A 7 -2.61 2.81 -13.20
CA PRO A 7 -3.89 3.01 -12.50
C PRO A 7 -4.49 1.71 -11.95
N PHE A 8 -3.82 1.10 -10.97
CA PHE A 8 -4.23 -0.18 -10.35
C PHE A 8 -5.69 -0.17 -9.87
N GLN A 9 -6.18 0.97 -9.38
CA GLN A 9 -7.55 1.15 -8.88
C GLN A 9 -8.66 0.95 -9.91
N LYS A 10 -8.34 1.03 -11.22
CA LYS A 10 -9.33 0.93 -12.29
C LYS A 10 -9.39 -0.47 -12.91
N ILE A 11 -8.58 -1.41 -12.43
CA ILE A 11 -8.31 -2.70 -13.08
C ILE A 11 -8.29 -3.78 -12.02
N GLU A 12 -9.01 -4.89 -12.24
CA GLU A 12 -9.00 -5.99 -11.30
C GLU A 12 -7.74 -6.85 -11.45
N LYS A 13 -7.34 -7.51 -10.37
CA LYS A 13 -6.15 -8.36 -10.38
C LYS A 13 -6.38 -9.57 -11.29
N GLY A 14 -5.41 -9.85 -12.15
CA GLY A 14 -5.42 -10.99 -13.07
C GLY A 14 -6.15 -10.72 -14.39
N GLU A 15 -6.68 -9.52 -14.60
CA GLU A 15 -7.34 -9.17 -15.85
C GLU A 15 -6.40 -9.16 -17.06
N ASN A 16 -6.96 -9.47 -18.22
CA ASN A 16 -6.28 -9.36 -19.51
C ASN A 16 -6.40 -7.93 -20.02
N ILE A 17 -5.27 -7.24 -20.12
CA ILE A 17 -5.24 -5.83 -20.50
C ILE A 17 -4.37 -5.56 -21.74
N VAL A 18 -4.77 -4.54 -22.49
CA VAL A 18 -3.94 -3.95 -23.55
C VAL A 18 -3.31 -2.68 -23.03
N LEU A 19 -2.00 -2.55 -23.16
CA LEU A 19 -1.28 -1.31 -22.88
C LEU A 19 -1.03 -0.56 -24.19
N TYR A 20 -1.63 0.61 -24.37
CA TYR A 20 -1.44 1.45 -25.55
C TYR A 20 -0.49 2.61 -25.22
N GLY A 21 0.63 2.68 -25.94
CA GLY A 21 1.69 3.64 -25.74
C GLY A 21 2.92 3.00 -25.09
N ALA A 22 4.08 3.22 -25.70
CA ALA A 22 5.39 2.73 -25.26
C ALA A 22 6.42 3.85 -25.13
N GLY A 23 5.93 5.09 -24.95
CA GLY A 23 6.70 6.22 -24.43
C GLY A 23 7.04 6.06 -22.94
N ASN A 24 7.46 7.14 -22.28
CA ASN A 24 7.92 7.10 -20.89
C ASN A 24 6.88 6.49 -19.93
N VAL A 25 5.61 6.92 -20.02
CA VAL A 25 4.50 6.39 -19.19
C VAL A 25 4.30 4.89 -19.46
N GLY A 26 4.17 4.51 -20.73
CA GLY A 26 3.98 3.13 -21.15
C GLY A 26 5.08 2.18 -20.69
N ARG A 27 6.35 2.59 -20.79
CA ARG A 27 7.47 1.79 -20.28
C ARG A 27 7.43 1.65 -18.77
N CYS A 28 7.10 2.71 -18.04
CA CYS A 28 6.89 2.66 -16.59
C CYS A 28 5.76 1.70 -16.21
N PHE A 29 4.63 1.74 -16.93
CA PHE A 29 3.47 0.88 -16.68
C PHE A 29 3.77 -0.58 -17.00
N TYR A 30 4.33 -0.86 -18.17
CA TYR A 30 4.73 -2.21 -18.57
C TYR A 30 5.67 -2.83 -17.53
N LYS A 31 6.68 -2.06 -17.09
CA LYS A 31 7.58 -2.51 -16.04
C LYS A 31 6.84 -2.81 -14.73
N GLN A 32 5.94 -1.92 -14.29
CA GLN A 32 5.13 -2.12 -13.08
C GLN A 32 4.29 -3.40 -13.15
N LEU A 33 3.67 -3.67 -14.30
CA LEU A 33 2.81 -4.84 -14.53
C LEU A 33 3.60 -6.15 -14.54
N ILE A 34 4.68 -6.24 -15.31
CA ILE A 34 5.55 -7.42 -15.35
C ILE A 34 6.19 -7.69 -13.99
N THR A 35 6.55 -6.64 -13.26
CA THR A 35 7.21 -6.76 -11.95
C THR A 35 6.23 -7.20 -10.85
N SER A 36 5.02 -6.65 -10.85
CA SER A 36 4.01 -6.92 -9.81
C SER A 36 3.20 -8.20 -10.06
N GLY A 37 3.13 -8.66 -11.32
CA GLY A 37 2.22 -9.73 -11.74
C GLY A 37 0.75 -9.37 -11.53
N TYR A 38 0.41 -8.08 -11.53
CA TYR A 38 -0.93 -7.61 -11.17
C TYR A 38 -1.99 -7.92 -12.21
N ALA A 39 -1.69 -7.68 -13.49
CA ALA A 39 -2.57 -7.95 -14.62
C ALA A 39 -1.76 -8.53 -15.78
N ASN A 40 -2.44 -9.26 -16.66
CA ASN A 40 -1.84 -9.91 -17.82
C ASN A 40 -1.80 -8.93 -18.98
N VAL A 41 -0.61 -8.47 -19.37
CA VAL A 41 -0.44 -7.66 -20.59
C VAL A 41 -0.55 -8.57 -21.80
N VAL A 42 -1.74 -8.68 -22.37
CA VAL A 42 -1.99 -9.51 -23.56
C VAL A 42 -1.50 -8.85 -24.85
N LEU A 43 -1.40 -7.52 -24.86
CA LEU A 43 -0.85 -6.74 -25.95
C LEU A 43 -0.23 -5.44 -25.43
N TRP A 44 0.99 -5.14 -25.84
CA TRP A 44 1.61 -3.83 -25.67
C TRP A 44 1.77 -3.18 -27.05
N ALA A 45 1.00 -2.15 -27.33
CA ALA A 45 0.91 -1.53 -28.65
C ALA A 45 1.47 -0.11 -28.68
N ASP A 46 2.08 0.29 -29.80
CA ASP A 46 2.47 1.67 -30.06
C ASP A 46 2.41 1.99 -31.55
N GLN A 47 2.13 3.25 -31.92
CA GLN A 47 2.14 3.67 -33.32
C GLN A 47 3.52 3.52 -33.99
N ASN A 48 4.59 3.66 -33.21
CA ASN A 48 5.98 3.55 -33.66
C ASN A 48 6.58 2.15 -33.43
N TYR A 49 5.73 1.11 -33.35
CA TYR A 49 6.15 -0.26 -33.00
C TYR A 49 7.33 -0.78 -33.83
N LYS A 50 7.40 -0.46 -35.13
CA LYS A 50 8.49 -0.91 -36.02
C LYS A 50 9.87 -0.42 -35.54
N SER A 51 9.96 0.87 -35.19
CA SER A 51 11.21 1.46 -34.68
C SER A 51 11.57 0.89 -33.31
N MET A 52 10.59 0.80 -32.42
CA MET A 52 10.79 0.33 -31.05
C MET A 52 11.19 -1.16 -30.97
N ARG A 53 10.68 -2.00 -31.88
CA ARG A 53 11.13 -3.39 -32.01
C ARG A 53 12.58 -3.50 -32.44
N ALA A 54 13.06 -2.60 -33.31
CA ALA A 54 14.47 -2.55 -33.69
C ALA A 54 15.39 -2.20 -32.49
N GLU A 55 14.84 -1.48 -31.50
CA GLU A 55 15.50 -1.17 -30.22
C GLU A 55 15.30 -2.26 -29.14
N GLY A 56 14.70 -3.40 -29.48
CA GLY A 56 14.50 -4.53 -28.57
C GLY A 56 13.27 -4.43 -27.65
N ILE A 57 12.35 -3.50 -27.91
CA ILE A 57 11.13 -3.34 -27.12
C ILE A 57 10.03 -4.21 -27.74
N PRO A 58 9.38 -5.12 -26.97
CA PRO A 58 8.45 -6.11 -27.51
C PRO A 58 7.04 -5.54 -27.77
N VAL A 59 6.95 -4.37 -28.41
CA VAL A 59 5.68 -3.73 -28.77
C VAL A 59 5.17 -4.20 -30.13
N GLN A 60 3.85 -4.15 -30.31
CA GLN A 60 3.17 -4.56 -31.54
C GLN A 60 2.34 -3.42 -32.13
N SER A 61 1.79 -3.65 -33.32
CA SER A 61 0.79 -2.76 -33.91
C SER A 61 -0.51 -2.85 -33.10
N ILE A 62 -1.23 -1.74 -32.97
CA ILE A 62 -2.56 -1.77 -32.36
C ILE A 62 -3.54 -2.65 -33.13
N GLN A 63 -3.32 -2.88 -34.42
CA GLN A 63 -4.14 -3.79 -35.24
C GLN A 63 -4.15 -5.24 -34.74
N GLU A 64 -3.19 -5.65 -33.90
CA GLU A 64 -3.20 -6.98 -33.29
C GLU A 64 -4.31 -7.14 -32.25
N ILE A 65 -4.96 -6.05 -31.84
CA ILE A 65 -6.06 -6.06 -30.87
C ILE A 65 -7.26 -6.86 -31.38
N ASP A 66 -7.52 -6.83 -32.69
CA ASP A 66 -8.66 -7.47 -33.33
C ASP A 66 -8.54 -9.02 -33.31
N LYS A 67 -7.37 -9.54 -32.95
CA LYS A 67 -7.08 -10.98 -32.85
C LYS A 67 -7.21 -11.53 -31.43
N LEU A 68 -7.43 -10.67 -30.45
CA LEU A 68 -7.49 -11.08 -29.05
C LEU A 68 -8.88 -11.61 -28.70
N GLU A 69 -8.93 -12.77 -28.06
CA GLU A 69 -10.20 -13.42 -27.69
C GLU A 69 -10.86 -12.80 -26.46
N SER A 70 -10.08 -12.19 -25.56
CA SER A 70 -10.58 -11.55 -24.35
C SER A 70 -9.72 -10.35 -23.93
N ILE A 71 -10.39 -9.23 -23.69
CA ILE A 71 -9.79 -7.99 -23.17
C ILE A 71 -10.77 -7.40 -22.16
N SER A 72 -10.31 -7.19 -20.92
CA SER A 72 -11.10 -6.45 -19.92
C SER A 72 -10.97 -4.94 -20.13
N HIS A 73 -9.73 -4.46 -20.32
CA HIS A 73 -9.42 -3.04 -20.34
C HIS A 73 -8.28 -2.68 -21.30
N ILE A 74 -8.32 -1.46 -21.84
CA ILE A 74 -7.24 -0.84 -22.62
C ILE A 74 -6.73 0.40 -21.90
N ILE A 75 -5.45 0.40 -21.55
CA ILE A 75 -4.82 1.47 -20.78
C ILE A 75 -4.07 2.36 -21.75
N VAL A 76 -4.53 3.59 -21.91
CA VAL A 76 -3.84 4.60 -22.70
C VAL A 76 -2.74 5.20 -21.81
N ALA A 77 -1.49 4.82 -22.07
CA ALA A 77 -0.30 5.24 -21.34
C ALA A 77 0.37 6.45 -22.02
N ILE A 78 -0.41 7.53 -22.14
CA ILE A 78 -0.01 8.81 -22.71
C ILE A 78 -0.32 9.89 -21.68
N ASP A 79 0.66 10.71 -21.34
CA ASP A 79 0.52 11.75 -20.32
C ASP A 79 -0.22 12.99 -20.84
N ASP A 80 -0.08 13.27 -22.13
CA ASP A 80 -0.76 14.39 -22.80
C ASP A 80 -2.25 14.08 -23.00
N ARG A 81 -3.11 14.89 -22.40
CA ARG A 81 -4.57 14.72 -22.41
C ARG A 81 -5.15 14.74 -23.82
N ASP A 82 -4.77 15.72 -24.62
CA ASP A 82 -5.32 15.90 -25.98
C ASP A 82 -4.95 14.71 -26.87
N MET A 83 -3.72 14.23 -26.75
CA MET A 83 -3.26 13.04 -27.47
C MET A 83 -3.95 11.77 -26.97
N ALA A 84 -4.12 11.60 -25.66
CA ALA A 84 -4.83 10.46 -25.10
C ALA A 84 -6.30 10.41 -25.51
N GLU A 85 -6.96 11.57 -25.61
CA GLU A 85 -8.33 11.68 -26.07
C GLU A 85 -8.45 11.37 -27.57
N LYS A 86 -7.53 11.89 -28.40
CA LYS A 86 -7.45 11.54 -29.83
C LYS A 86 -7.25 10.04 -30.04
N VAL A 87 -6.35 9.43 -29.29
CA VAL A 87 -6.10 7.98 -29.35
C VAL A 87 -7.34 7.20 -28.90
N SER A 88 -8.00 7.63 -27.82
CA SER A 88 -9.23 6.99 -27.35
C SER A 88 -10.32 7.01 -28.43
N GLN A 89 -10.57 8.17 -29.06
CA GLN A 89 -11.55 8.30 -30.13
C GLN A 89 -11.19 7.45 -31.35
N LYS A 90 -9.90 7.35 -31.67
CA LYS A 90 -9.40 6.48 -32.74
C LYS A 90 -9.70 5.01 -32.46
N LEU A 91 -9.40 4.54 -31.25
CA LEU A 91 -9.69 3.15 -30.82
C LEU A 91 -11.18 2.82 -30.93
N GLN A 92 -12.06 3.75 -30.54
CA GLN A 92 -13.51 3.56 -30.67
C GLN A 92 -13.97 3.44 -32.12
N ARG A 93 -13.44 4.29 -33.01
CA ARG A 93 -13.87 4.35 -34.42
C ARG A 93 -13.30 3.23 -35.27
N GLU A 94 -12.05 2.85 -35.05
CA GLU A 94 -11.32 1.92 -35.92
C GLU A 94 -11.40 0.46 -35.45
N HIS A 95 -11.67 0.21 -34.17
CA HIS A 95 -11.65 -1.13 -33.56
C HIS A 95 -12.92 -1.46 -32.77
N GLU A 96 -13.97 -0.64 -32.89
CA GLU A 96 -15.28 -0.85 -32.23
C GLU A 96 -15.21 -1.03 -30.70
N ILE A 97 -14.20 -0.44 -30.08
CA ILE A 97 -13.97 -0.56 -28.63
C ILE A 97 -14.93 0.38 -27.88
N ALA A 98 -15.66 -0.15 -26.90
CA ALA A 98 -16.53 0.64 -26.04
C ALA A 98 -15.75 1.61 -25.14
N ARG A 99 -16.33 2.77 -24.79
CA ARG A 99 -15.62 3.84 -24.06
C ARG A 99 -15.16 3.38 -22.68
N GLU A 100 -16.00 2.62 -22.00
CA GLU A 100 -15.85 2.08 -20.66
C GLU A 100 -14.66 1.13 -20.54
N VAL A 101 -14.28 0.46 -21.64
CA VAL A 101 -13.10 -0.42 -21.70
C VAL A 101 -11.80 0.39 -21.74
N ILE A 102 -11.86 1.66 -22.17
CA ILE A 102 -10.68 2.51 -22.34
C ILE A 102 -10.41 3.31 -21.06
N ILE A 103 -9.30 2.99 -20.40
CA ILE A 103 -8.83 3.65 -19.19
C ILE A 103 -7.76 4.69 -19.54
N TRP A 104 -8.04 5.93 -19.16
CA TRP A 104 -7.06 7.01 -19.09
C TRP A 104 -7.24 7.83 -17.80
N SER A 105 -6.16 8.45 -17.31
CA SER A 105 -6.19 9.37 -16.16
C SER A 105 -5.17 10.49 -16.36
N ASP A 106 -5.51 11.69 -15.91
CA ASP A 106 -4.63 12.87 -15.82
C ASP A 106 -3.60 12.78 -14.67
N ASN A 107 -3.84 11.91 -13.69
CA ASN A 107 -3.00 11.76 -12.50
C ASN A 107 -1.97 10.62 -12.61
N TYR A 108 -1.38 10.39 -13.78
CA TYR A 108 -0.30 9.38 -13.87
C TYR A 108 0.97 9.84 -13.17
N ARG A 109 1.23 11.15 -13.09
CA ARG A 109 2.43 11.70 -12.45
C ARG A 109 2.31 11.69 -10.93
N PHE A 110 3.38 11.29 -10.25
CA PHE A 110 3.55 11.52 -8.82
C PHE A 110 4.84 12.31 -8.53
N ALA A 111 4.79 13.18 -7.52
CA ALA A 111 5.96 13.93 -7.07
C ALA A 111 6.77 13.08 -6.08
N ASP A 112 8.07 12.94 -6.34
CA ASP A 112 9.03 12.43 -5.34
C ASP A 112 9.49 13.61 -4.49
N GLU A 113 8.65 14.01 -3.53
CA GLU A 113 9.07 15.00 -2.54
C GLU A 113 9.95 14.31 -1.49
N GLY A 114 11.27 14.46 -1.64
CA GLY A 114 12.22 14.28 -0.53
C GLY A 114 13.39 13.34 -0.82
N LEU A 115 14.38 13.82 -1.56
CA LEU A 115 15.75 13.29 -1.52
C LEU A 115 16.31 13.52 -0.10
N PHE A 116 16.33 12.47 0.73
CA PHE A 116 17.02 12.52 2.01
C PHE A 116 18.54 12.45 1.78
N LEU A 117 19.26 13.26 2.57
CA LEU A 117 20.72 13.23 2.67
C LEU A 117 21.21 11.83 3.07
N ASP A 118 22.25 11.33 2.41
CA ASP A 118 22.83 10.01 2.71
C ASP A 118 23.44 9.94 4.13
N GLN A 119 23.80 8.74 4.62
CA GLN A 119 24.39 8.58 5.95
C GLN A 119 25.70 9.37 6.16
N LYS A 120 26.45 9.71 5.11
CA LYS A 120 27.66 10.53 5.20
C LYS A 120 27.32 12.01 5.35
N GLN A 121 26.29 12.48 4.66
CA GLN A 121 25.76 13.83 4.76
C GLN A 121 25.04 14.05 6.09
N GLN A 122 24.31 13.04 6.61
CA GLN A 122 23.70 13.09 7.95
C GLN A 122 24.72 13.26 9.07
N LYS A 123 25.92 12.66 8.95
CA LYS A 123 27.02 12.90 9.90
C LYS A 123 27.52 14.35 9.90
N GLN A 124 27.34 15.08 8.80
CA GLN A 124 27.71 16.49 8.66
C GLN A 124 26.69 17.43 9.33
N PHE A 125 25.43 17.00 9.47
CA PHE A 125 24.34 17.76 10.09
C PHE A 125 24.14 17.47 11.60
N GLY A 126 25.13 16.89 12.26
CA GLY A 126 25.19 16.79 13.72
C GLY A 126 24.24 15.74 14.29
N VAL A 127 24.81 14.60 14.70
CA VAL A 127 24.19 13.74 15.71
C VAL A 127 24.07 14.58 16.99
N THR A 128 22.87 14.85 17.46
CA THR A 128 22.65 15.71 18.64
C THR A 128 22.38 14.91 19.92
N GLU A 129 21.93 13.66 19.84
CA GLU A 129 21.67 12.81 21.02
C GLU A 129 22.44 11.47 20.99
N GLU A 130 22.77 10.96 22.18
CA GLU A 130 23.31 9.61 22.41
C GLU A 130 22.42 8.52 21.80
N LEU A 131 23.05 7.41 21.41
CA LEU A 131 22.35 6.24 20.86
C LEU A 131 21.48 5.58 21.93
N LYS A 132 20.20 5.36 21.60
CA LYS A 132 19.22 4.71 22.48
C LYS A 132 18.85 3.34 21.94
N ASN A 133 18.86 2.34 22.81
CA ASN A 133 18.34 1.01 22.53
C ASN A 133 16.85 0.97 22.89
N ILE A 134 15.98 0.74 21.91
CA ILE A 134 14.53 0.77 22.11
C ILE A 134 13.86 -0.40 21.38
N SER A 135 12.59 -0.64 21.71
CA SER A 135 11.77 -1.57 20.95
C SER A 135 11.46 -0.99 19.56
N PRO A 136 11.54 -1.77 18.47
CA PRO A 136 11.11 -1.27 17.16
C PRO A 136 9.61 -0.97 17.11
N ARG A 137 8.80 -1.48 18.05
CA ARG A 137 7.37 -1.15 18.17
C ARG A 137 7.16 0.35 18.48
N ASP A 138 8.13 0.99 19.12
CA ASP A 138 8.08 2.43 19.41
C ASP A 138 8.17 3.30 18.15
N MET A 139 8.53 2.71 16.99
CA MET A 139 8.62 3.38 15.69
C MET A 139 7.33 3.27 14.86
N LEU A 140 6.31 2.57 15.36
CA LEU A 140 5.03 2.46 14.68
C LEU A 140 4.32 3.82 14.67
N HIS A 141 3.77 4.15 13.50
CA HIS A 141 3.01 5.38 13.30
C HIS A 141 1.88 5.11 12.31
N CYS A 142 0.67 5.61 12.57
CA CYS A 142 -0.50 5.50 11.69
C CYS A 142 -0.29 6.19 10.32
N TYR A 143 0.72 7.04 10.20
CA TYR A 143 1.11 7.72 8.97
C TYR A 143 2.33 7.07 8.28
N ARG A 144 2.77 5.91 8.79
CA ARG A 144 3.88 5.09 8.30
C ARG A 144 3.48 3.63 8.16
N LEU A 145 2.29 3.39 7.58
CA LEU A 145 1.78 2.03 7.33
C LEU A 145 2.62 1.26 6.29
N ASP A 146 3.51 1.94 5.57
CA ASP A 146 4.56 1.31 4.77
C ASP A 146 5.52 0.44 5.60
N LEU A 147 5.63 0.70 6.91
CA LEU A 147 6.36 -0.16 7.83
C LEU A 147 5.65 -1.51 8.05
N ALA A 148 4.32 -1.51 8.14
CA ALA A 148 3.53 -2.74 8.29
C ALA A 148 3.67 -3.65 7.05
N VAL A 149 3.66 -3.06 5.85
CA VAL A 149 3.92 -3.79 4.58
C VAL A 149 5.31 -4.43 4.56
N ARG A 150 6.34 -3.68 5.00
CA ARG A 150 7.72 -4.21 5.09
C ARG A 150 7.87 -5.28 6.15
N TYR A 151 7.14 -5.14 7.26
CA TYR A 151 7.10 -6.14 8.32
C TYR A 151 6.52 -7.45 7.80
N LEU A 152 5.38 -7.42 7.09
CA LEU A 152 4.78 -8.61 6.49
C LEU A 152 5.79 -9.38 5.61
N LEU A 153 6.47 -8.69 4.69
CA LEU A 153 7.52 -9.31 3.88
C LEU A 153 8.67 -9.86 4.74
N SER A 154 9.14 -9.10 5.73
CA SER A 154 10.25 -9.51 6.59
C SER A 154 9.89 -10.73 7.45
N LYS A 155 8.66 -10.77 7.96
CA LYS A 155 8.08 -11.89 8.71
C LYS A 155 8.09 -13.15 7.84
N ASP A 156 7.54 -13.07 6.63
CA ASP A 156 7.54 -14.20 5.69
C ASP A 156 8.96 -14.72 5.42
N ILE A 157 9.92 -13.81 5.18
CA ILE A 157 11.34 -14.16 4.97
C ILE A 157 11.95 -14.84 6.20
N VAL A 158 11.71 -14.31 7.40
CA VAL A 158 12.29 -14.83 8.65
C VAL A 158 11.78 -16.23 8.98
N PHE A 159 10.48 -16.46 8.73
CA PHE A 159 9.81 -17.73 8.97
C PHE A 159 9.86 -18.70 7.77
N GLY A 160 10.44 -18.29 6.64
CA GLY A 160 10.55 -19.13 5.45
C GLY A 160 9.20 -19.43 4.79
N VAL A 161 8.25 -18.51 4.90
CA VAL A 161 6.91 -18.61 4.32
C VAL A 161 6.89 -17.97 2.94
N GLU A 162 6.37 -18.68 1.95
CA GLU A 162 6.08 -18.09 0.64
C GLU A 162 4.66 -17.54 0.62
N ASN A 163 4.54 -16.21 0.61
CA ASN A 163 3.26 -15.52 0.55
C ASN A 163 3.22 -14.56 -0.64
N PRO A 164 2.68 -15.01 -1.80
CA PRO A 164 2.62 -14.19 -3.01
C PRO A 164 1.83 -12.89 -2.80
N ALA A 165 0.84 -12.87 -1.91
CA ALA A 165 0.06 -11.67 -1.62
C ALA A 165 0.92 -10.60 -0.95
N ASN A 166 1.70 -10.96 0.06
CA ASN A 166 2.60 -10.02 0.76
C ASN A 166 3.74 -9.54 -0.15
N VAL A 167 4.30 -10.43 -0.99
CA VAL A 167 5.31 -10.06 -2.01
C VAL A 167 4.73 -9.05 -3.02
N SER A 168 3.51 -9.29 -3.49
CA SER A 168 2.84 -8.42 -4.45
C SER A 168 2.48 -7.07 -3.81
N LEU A 169 1.95 -7.06 -2.59
CA LEU A 169 1.65 -5.86 -1.79
C LEU A 169 2.90 -4.98 -1.62
N TYR A 170 4.00 -5.59 -1.16
CA TYR A 170 5.28 -4.91 -1.01
C TYR A 170 5.82 -4.36 -2.34
N SER A 171 5.76 -5.18 -3.40
CA SER A 171 6.28 -4.80 -4.72
C SER A 171 5.54 -3.60 -5.29
N ARG A 172 4.20 -3.57 -5.21
CA ARG A 172 3.39 -2.42 -5.62
C ARG A 172 3.77 -1.17 -4.82
N MET A 173 3.86 -1.25 -3.50
CA MET A 173 4.24 -0.12 -2.66
C MET A 173 5.61 0.46 -3.03
N ILE A 174 6.63 -0.38 -3.29
CA ILE A 174 7.95 0.10 -3.71
C ILE A 174 7.93 0.71 -5.12
N LEU A 175 7.19 0.11 -6.05
CA LEU A 175 7.02 0.66 -7.40
C LEU A 175 6.39 2.05 -7.36
N ILE A 176 5.34 2.21 -6.55
CA ILE A 176 4.61 3.47 -6.40
C ILE A 176 5.47 4.51 -5.67
N ARG A 177 6.23 4.10 -4.64
CA ARG A 177 7.09 5.01 -3.89
C ARG A 177 8.26 5.55 -4.70
N SER A 178 8.96 4.72 -5.46
CA SER A 178 10.27 5.09 -6.04
C SER A 178 10.50 4.61 -7.47
N GLY A 179 9.46 4.17 -8.18
CA GLY A 179 9.60 3.54 -9.51
C GLY A 179 10.38 2.22 -9.47
N ALA A 180 10.60 1.66 -8.28
CA ALA A 180 11.53 0.57 -7.98
C ALA A 180 13.01 0.83 -8.37
N TYR A 181 13.46 2.08 -8.21
CA TYR A 181 14.88 2.45 -8.26
C TYR A 181 15.30 3.15 -6.95
N GLU A 182 16.60 3.17 -6.65
CA GLU A 182 17.24 3.99 -5.61
C GLU A 182 18.34 4.81 -6.33
N ASP A 183 18.31 6.13 -6.13
CA ASP A 183 19.32 7.15 -6.46
C ASP A 183 19.45 7.77 -7.87
N ASP A 184 19.81 9.07 -7.81
CA ASP A 184 20.20 10.03 -8.85
C ASP A 184 21.17 9.42 -9.88
N PRO A 185 20.90 9.52 -11.21
CA PRO A 185 21.68 8.82 -12.24
C PRO A 185 23.14 9.25 -12.36
N TYR A 186 23.65 10.19 -11.57
CA TYR A 186 25.00 10.71 -11.79
C TYR A 186 26.14 10.07 -11.02
N TYR A 187 25.95 9.48 -9.83
CA TYR A 187 27.07 8.78 -9.18
C TYR A 187 26.58 7.66 -8.24
N PHE A 188 27.21 6.49 -8.43
CA PHE A 188 27.25 5.29 -7.59
C PHE A 188 26.48 4.04 -8.06
N ASP A 189 27.25 2.97 -8.06
CA ASP A 189 27.06 1.65 -8.65
C ASP A 189 26.10 0.78 -7.81
N SER A 190 24.83 1.18 -7.69
CA SER A 190 23.80 0.34 -7.07
C SER A 190 22.72 -0.08 -8.06
N LYS A 191 23.07 -1.08 -8.88
CA LYS A 191 22.11 -1.79 -9.75
C LYS A 191 21.15 -2.65 -8.91
N ARG A 192 20.14 -2.04 -8.28
CA ARG A 192 18.97 -2.81 -7.83
C ARG A 192 17.99 -2.90 -9.00
N ASP A 193 17.96 -4.06 -9.64
CA ASP A 193 17.03 -4.34 -10.74
C ASP A 193 15.60 -4.53 -10.19
N GLY A 194 14.84 -3.43 -10.13
CA GLY A 194 13.44 -3.43 -9.75
C GLY A 194 13.16 -3.93 -8.33
N THR A 195 11.94 -4.41 -8.08
CA THR A 195 11.50 -4.88 -6.75
C THR A 195 12.24 -6.14 -6.29
N LYS A 196 12.73 -6.97 -7.23
CA LYS A 196 13.55 -8.16 -6.94
C LYS A 196 14.82 -7.78 -6.19
N GLY A 197 15.51 -6.71 -6.61
CA GLY A 197 16.69 -6.20 -5.91
C GLY A 197 16.41 -5.82 -4.46
N TYR A 198 15.27 -5.17 -4.21
CA TYR A 198 14.84 -4.80 -2.86
C TYR A 198 14.45 -6.01 -1.99
N ILE A 199 13.75 -6.99 -2.56
CA ILE A 199 13.40 -8.23 -1.85
C ILE A 199 14.68 -8.98 -1.46
N GLU A 200 15.63 -9.12 -2.39
CA GLU A 200 16.88 -9.82 -2.15
C GLU A 200 17.78 -9.09 -1.13
N ALA A 201 17.79 -7.76 -1.17
CA ALA A 201 18.43 -6.94 -0.13
C ALA A 201 17.76 -7.16 1.25
N THR A 202 16.43 -7.23 1.31
CA THR A 202 15.69 -7.50 2.54
C THR A 202 15.99 -8.91 3.07
N LYS A 203 16.08 -9.92 2.20
CA LYS A 203 16.51 -11.28 2.58
C LYS A 203 17.91 -11.30 3.17
N LYS A 204 18.87 -10.63 2.52
CA LYS A 204 20.25 -10.50 3.02
C LYS A 204 20.29 -9.79 4.38
N LEU A 205 19.49 -8.74 4.54
CA LEU A 205 19.36 -8.01 5.80
C LEU A 205 18.80 -8.89 6.92
N CYS A 206 17.67 -9.57 6.70
CA CYS A 206 17.08 -10.49 7.68
C CYS A 206 18.06 -11.60 8.07
N LYS A 207 18.75 -12.20 7.08
CA LYS A 207 19.76 -13.24 7.33
C LYS A 207 20.94 -12.72 8.16
N LYS A 208 21.41 -11.49 7.87
CA LYS A 208 22.48 -10.85 8.63
C LYS A 208 22.02 -10.59 10.07
N MET A 209 20.88 -9.94 10.25
CA MET A 209 20.32 -9.60 11.57
C MET A 209 20.02 -10.86 12.40
N LYS A 210 19.48 -11.93 11.80
CA LYS A 210 19.27 -13.21 12.48
C LYS A 210 20.56 -13.84 13.00
N LYS A 211 21.70 -13.56 12.37
CA LYS A 211 23.02 -14.08 12.77
C LYS A 211 23.72 -13.19 13.81
N SER A 212 23.63 -11.88 13.67
CA SER A 212 24.47 -10.93 14.41
C SER A 212 23.70 -9.90 15.24
N GLY A 213 22.37 -10.00 15.31
CA GLY A 213 21.51 -8.97 15.89
C GLY A 213 21.50 -7.66 15.07
N PHE A 214 20.87 -6.63 15.64
CA PHE A 214 20.86 -5.29 15.07
C PHE A 214 22.18 -4.57 15.38
N ALA A 215 22.94 -4.22 14.34
CA ALA A 215 24.22 -3.51 14.47
C ALA A 215 24.03 -2.05 14.88
N GLN A 216 24.79 -1.57 15.87
CA GLN A 216 24.70 -0.20 16.41
C GLN A 216 25.07 0.86 15.37
N GLU A 217 25.98 0.55 14.44
CA GLU A 217 26.36 1.44 13.33
C GLU A 217 25.23 1.60 12.30
N GLY A 218 24.28 0.66 12.31
CA GLY A 218 23.07 0.67 11.49
C GLY A 218 21.89 1.39 12.13
N TYR A 219 22.13 2.25 13.12
CA TYR A 219 21.09 2.95 13.87
C TYR A 219 20.04 3.63 12.96
N ILE A 220 18.87 3.85 13.54
CA ILE A 220 17.73 4.51 12.90
C ILE A 220 17.74 5.99 13.29
N PRO A 221 17.95 6.90 12.33
CA PRO A 221 17.84 8.34 12.60
C PRO A 221 16.36 8.73 12.75
N ILE A 222 16.05 9.49 13.79
CA ILE A 222 14.71 9.97 14.13
C ILE A 222 14.67 11.50 13.97
N GLY A 223 13.67 12.01 13.25
CA GLY A 223 13.46 13.45 13.08
C GLY A 223 12.76 14.13 14.25
N ASP A 224 12.58 15.44 14.16
CA ASP A 224 11.93 16.30 15.17
C ASP A 224 10.49 15.89 15.46
N ASN A 225 9.80 15.29 14.50
CA ASN A 225 8.44 14.79 14.64
C ASN A 225 8.37 13.37 15.26
N GLY A 226 9.48 12.82 15.75
CA GLY A 226 9.53 11.48 16.33
C GLY A 226 9.45 10.34 15.31
N VAL A 227 9.40 10.67 14.01
CA VAL A 227 9.33 9.68 12.92
C VAL A 227 10.72 9.43 12.35
N PHE A 228 11.02 8.17 12.06
CA PHE A 228 12.31 7.79 11.48
C PHE A 228 12.51 8.36 10.07
N LEU A 229 13.72 8.88 9.81
CA LEU A 229 14.12 9.48 8.54
C LEU A 229 14.48 8.42 7.50
N ASN A 230 15.12 7.33 7.93
CA ASN A 230 15.45 6.20 7.08
C ASN A 230 15.47 4.87 7.87
N GLY A 231 15.73 3.76 7.18
CA GLY A 231 15.90 2.47 7.84
C GLY A 231 14.62 1.67 8.04
N ALA A 232 13.54 1.97 7.29
CA ALA A 232 12.28 1.22 7.32
C ALA A 232 12.47 -0.31 7.22
N HIS A 233 13.37 -0.76 6.34
CA HIS A 233 13.72 -2.18 6.20
C HIS A 233 14.39 -2.76 7.45
N ARG A 234 15.27 -1.99 8.10
CA ARG A 234 15.94 -2.42 9.33
C ARG A 234 14.95 -2.53 10.48
N ILE A 235 14.03 -1.57 10.61
CA ILE A 235 12.96 -1.61 11.61
C ILE A 235 12.04 -2.81 11.34
N ALA A 236 11.59 -3.01 10.10
CA ALA A 236 10.73 -4.15 9.73
C ALA A 236 11.39 -5.51 9.99
N SER A 237 12.68 -5.65 9.66
CA SER A 237 13.44 -6.87 9.96
C SER A 237 13.61 -7.06 11.48
N ALA A 238 13.80 -6.00 12.25
CA ALA A 238 13.87 -6.07 13.71
C ALA A 238 12.52 -6.50 14.32
N LEU A 239 11.40 -5.93 13.85
CA LEU A 239 10.05 -6.35 14.24
C LEU A 239 9.81 -7.84 13.97
N ALA A 240 10.24 -8.34 12.81
CA ALA A 240 10.08 -9.75 12.44
C ALA A 240 10.97 -10.71 13.24
N LEU A 241 12.12 -10.23 13.73
CA LEU A 241 13.06 -11.01 14.53
C LEU A 241 12.86 -10.81 16.05
N GLU A 242 11.95 -9.93 16.45
CA GLU A 242 11.74 -9.54 17.86
C GLU A 242 13.01 -8.98 18.51
N GLU A 243 13.79 -8.21 17.75
CA GLU A 243 15.07 -7.62 18.16
C GLU A 243 14.92 -6.12 18.44
N ASN A 244 15.63 -5.62 19.45
CA ASN A 244 15.70 -4.18 19.71
C ASN A 244 16.52 -3.45 18.62
N ILE A 245 16.29 -2.14 18.50
CA ILE A 245 16.98 -1.27 17.54
C ILE A 245 17.76 -0.17 18.26
N TRP A 246 18.82 0.31 17.60
CA TRP A 246 19.53 1.51 18.02
C TRP A 246 18.99 2.73 17.28
N THR A 247 18.79 3.84 17.99
CA THR A 247 18.23 5.08 17.42
C THR A 247 19.04 6.30 17.85
N SER A 248 19.00 7.36 17.06
CA SER A 248 19.53 8.68 17.44
C SER A 248 18.66 9.78 16.85
N LYS A 249 18.50 10.90 17.57
CA LYS A 249 17.70 12.03 17.11
C LYS A 249 18.52 13.00 16.26
N PHE A 250 17.86 13.58 15.27
CA PHE A 250 18.41 14.56 14.33
C PHE A 250 17.51 15.78 14.28
N THR A 251 18.08 16.92 14.68
CA THR A 251 17.38 18.21 14.70
C THR A 251 17.34 18.85 13.33
N GLY A 252 16.22 19.48 12.98
CA GLY A 252 16.04 20.20 11.71
C GLY A 252 15.57 19.32 10.55
N GLN A 253 15.22 18.06 10.82
CA GLN A 253 14.66 17.14 9.83
C GLN A 253 13.39 16.49 10.39
N LYS A 254 12.39 16.27 9.53
CA LYS A 254 11.16 15.55 9.89
C LYS A 254 11.09 14.25 9.09
N GLY A 255 10.70 13.17 9.75
CA GLY A 255 10.39 11.92 9.08
C GLY A 255 9.14 12.05 8.23
N ARG A 256 9.07 11.24 7.16
CA ARG A 256 7.92 11.18 6.25
C ARG A 256 6.64 10.80 7.02
N THR A 257 5.47 11.25 6.59
CA THR A 257 4.17 10.94 7.25
C THR A 257 3.03 10.82 6.24
N ASP A 258 3.34 10.40 5.03
CA ASP A 258 2.41 10.33 3.91
C ASP A 258 1.93 8.90 3.60
N PHE A 259 2.48 7.87 4.26
CA PHE A 259 2.03 6.49 4.09
C PHE A 259 0.84 6.17 5.02
N THR A 260 -0.22 6.98 4.89
CA THR A 260 -1.51 6.81 5.58
C THR A 260 -2.35 5.74 4.88
N MET A 261 -3.44 5.28 5.50
CA MET A 261 -4.38 4.38 4.82
C MET A 261 -5.00 5.04 3.58
N GLU A 262 -5.27 6.35 3.63
CA GLU A 262 -5.74 7.14 2.50
C GLU A 262 -4.76 7.10 1.33
N TRP A 263 -3.45 7.19 1.59
CA TRP A 263 -2.45 7.05 0.54
C TRP A 263 -2.50 5.67 -0.13
N PHE A 264 -2.70 4.59 0.63
CA PHE A 264 -2.88 3.26 0.04
C PHE A 264 -4.17 3.20 -0.80
N GLU A 265 -5.28 3.77 -0.34
CA GLU A 265 -6.53 3.86 -1.12
C GLU A 265 -6.32 4.60 -2.45
N GLU A 266 -5.74 5.80 -2.39
CA GLU A 266 -5.47 6.66 -3.55
C GLU A 266 -4.50 6.03 -4.57
N ASN A 267 -3.65 5.10 -4.12
CA ASN A 267 -2.67 4.42 -4.94
C ASN A 267 -3.11 3.00 -5.36
N GLY A 268 -4.40 2.69 -5.26
CA GLY A 268 -5.00 1.49 -5.83
C GLY A 268 -4.77 0.20 -5.05
N PHE A 269 -4.58 0.30 -3.73
CA PHE A 269 -4.60 -0.85 -2.85
C PHE A 269 -6.05 -1.17 -2.46
N ASN A 270 -6.47 -2.40 -2.75
CA ASN A 270 -7.86 -2.83 -2.60
C ASN A 270 -8.21 -3.17 -1.14
N THR A 271 -9.47 -3.54 -0.89
CA THR A 271 -9.96 -3.90 0.45
C THR A 271 -9.12 -4.99 1.12
N ASP A 272 -8.69 -6.02 0.40
CA ASP A 272 -7.85 -7.09 0.96
C ASP A 272 -6.46 -6.58 1.38
N ASP A 273 -5.85 -5.70 0.57
CA ASP A 273 -4.58 -5.07 0.90
C ASP A 273 -4.71 -4.23 2.17
N LYS A 274 -5.78 -3.43 2.27
CA LYS A 274 -6.07 -2.61 3.44
C LYS A 274 -6.24 -3.47 4.69
N ILE A 275 -7.03 -4.54 4.63
CA ILE A 275 -7.22 -5.49 5.73
C ILE A 275 -5.88 -6.08 6.17
N ARG A 276 -5.01 -6.48 5.22
CA ARG A 276 -3.67 -7.02 5.53
C ARG A 276 -2.80 -5.99 6.25
N ILE A 277 -2.78 -4.75 5.78
CA ILE A 277 -2.00 -3.66 6.38
C ILE A 277 -2.51 -3.34 7.79
N LEU A 278 -3.82 -3.19 7.95
CA LEU A 278 -4.46 -2.87 9.23
C LEU A 278 -4.26 -4.00 10.24
N ARG A 279 -4.41 -5.25 9.82
CA ARG A 279 -4.12 -6.41 10.67
C ARG A 279 -2.67 -6.44 11.10
N ALA A 280 -1.74 -6.19 10.19
CA ALA A 280 -0.32 -6.13 10.54
C ALA A 280 0.00 -4.99 11.51
N TYR A 281 -0.65 -3.83 11.38
CA TYR A 281 -0.53 -2.76 12.38
C TYR A 281 -1.10 -3.19 13.72
N ALA A 282 -2.29 -3.80 13.76
CA ALA A 282 -2.93 -4.25 15.00
C ALA A 282 -2.13 -5.36 15.72
N ASP A 283 -1.47 -6.26 14.99
CA ASP A 283 -0.59 -7.28 15.56
C ASP A 283 0.66 -6.66 16.24
N LEU A 284 1.06 -5.46 15.82
CA LEU A 284 2.29 -4.80 16.25
C LEU A 284 2.05 -3.70 17.29
N TYR A 285 0.93 -2.98 17.19
CA TYR A 285 0.60 -1.84 18.04
C TYR A 285 -0.31 -2.27 19.19
N GLU A 286 0.19 -2.15 20.41
CA GLU A 286 -0.47 -2.70 21.60
C GLU A 286 -1.80 -2.02 21.93
N ASN A 287 -1.83 -0.68 21.93
CA ASN A 287 -3.01 0.10 22.27
C ASN A 287 -3.84 0.43 21.02
N CYS A 288 -4.43 -0.60 20.42
CA CYS A 288 -5.38 -0.46 19.32
C CYS A 288 -6.72 -1.13 19.63
N GLY A 289 -7.74 -0.75 18.89
CA GLY A 289 -9.09 -1.29 19.02
C GLY A 289 -9.84 -1.26 17.70
N VAL A 290 -10.92 -2.03 17.62
CA VAL A 290 -11.81 -2.07 16.45
C VAL A 290 -13.16 -1.50 16.83
N ILE A 291 -13.63 -0.52 16.05
CA ILE A 291 -14.98 0.03 16.16
C ILE A 291 -15.78 -0.41 14.95
N LEU A 292 -16.97 -0.97 15.20
CA LEU A 292 -17.90 -1.38 14.16
C LEU A 292 -19.06 -0.38 14.10
N LEU A 293 -19.27 0.23 12.94
CA LEU A 293 -20.43 1.05 12.65
C LEU A 293 -21.40 0.24 11.78
N PHE A 294 -22.64 0.12 12.25
CA PHE A 294 -23.67 -0.68 11.60
C PHE A 294 -24.57 0.19 10.71
N ALA A 295 -25.13 -0.41 9.66
CA ALA A 295 -25.96 0.30 8.69
C ALA A 295 -27.17 1.06 9.24
N PRO A 296 -27.83 0.68 10.36
CA PRO A 296 -28.93 1.47 10.90
C PRO A 296 -28.57 2.91 11.26
N CYS A 297 -27.28 3.22 11.46
CA CYS A 297 -26.78 4.57 11.68
C CYS A 297 -25.86 5.07 10.54
N MET A 298 -25.98 4.52 9.32
CA MET A 298 -25.09 4.82 8.21
C MET A 298 -25.02 6.31 7.85
N GLU A 299 -26.16 7.00 7.87
CA GLU A 299 -26.23 8.45 7.63
C GLU A 299 -25.41 9.27 8.63
N GLN A 300 -25.09 8.69 9.81
CA GLN A 300 -24.35 9.33 10.88
C GLN A 300 -22.88 8.89 10.94
N TRP A 301 -22.42 7.95 10.10
CA TRP A 301 -21.06 7.41 10.18
C TRP A 301 -19.98 8.49 10.09
N SER A 302 -20.12 9.44 9.15
CA SER A 302 -19.15 10.55 9.01
C SER A 302 -19.12 11.44 10.25
N TYR A 303 -20.27 11.67 10.89
CA TYR A 303 -20.34 12.42 12.14
C TYR A 303 -19.69 11.64 13.28
N MET A 304 -19.94 10.34 13.39
CA MET A 304 -19.35 9.45 14.39
C MET A 304 -17.82 9.41 14.25
N GLU A 305 -17.28 9.23 13.05
CA GLU A 305 -15.84 9.29 12.79
C GLU A 305 -15.23 10.64 13.20
N ALA A 306 -15.92 11.74 12.91
CA ALA A 306 -15.48 13.07 13.33
C ALA A 306 -15.46 13.24 14.86
N GLN A 307 -16.38 12.61 15.59
CA GLN A 307 -16.33 12.59 17.07
C GLN A 307 -15.17 11.73 17.58
N LEU A 308 -14.98 10.53 17.01
CA LEU A 308 -13.89 9.63 17.40
C LEU A 308 -12.52 10.28 17.23
N LYS A 309 -12.28 10.99 16.11
CA LYS A 309 -11.02 11.71 15.84
C LYS A 309 -10.64 12.75 16.90
N LYS A 310 -11.56 13.18 17.78
CA LYS A 310 -11.27 14.10 18.90
C LYS A 310 -10.60 13.40 20.09
N ALA A 311 -10.66 12.07 20.13
CA ALA A 311 -10.26 11.28 21.28
C ALA A 311 -9.28 10.14 20.95
N MET A 312 -9.19 9.75 19.68
CA MET A 312 -8.34 8.64 19.22
C MET A 312 -7.88 8.88 17.78
N CYS A 313 -6.83 8.17 17.39
CA CYS A 313 -6.41 8.11 16.00
C CYS A 313 -7.22 7.06 15.26
N ILE A 314 -7.78 7.40 14.09
CA ILE A 314 -8.31 6.41 13.15
C ILE A 314 -7.17 5.99 12.23
N VAL A 315 -6.65 4.78 12.41
CA VAL A 315 -5.55 4.22 11.63
C VAL A 315 -6.00 3.93 10.20
N GLY A 316 -7.21 3.43 10.05
CA GLY A 316 -7.85 3.23 8.75
C GLY A 316 -9.24 2.64 8.86
N ARG A 317 -9.93 2.59 7.72
CA ARG A 317 -11.31 2.12 7.60
C ARG A 317 -11.45 1.02 6.55
N VAL A 318 -12.37 0.10 6.76
CA VAL A 318 -12.78 -0.90 5.78
C VAL A 318 -14.31 -0.96 5.76
N ASP A 319 -14.89 -0.77 4.57
CA ASP A 319 -16.32 -0.94 4.37
C ASP A 319 -16.55 -2.34 3.79
N LEU A 320 -17.37 -3.13 4.49
CA LEU A 320 -17.76 -4.47 4.08
C LEU A 320 -19.20 -4.44 3.60
N ASP A 321 -19.43 -4.93 2.38
CA ASP A 321 -20.74 -5.03 1.75
C ASP A 321 -21.13 -6.51 1.62
N PHE A 322 -22.26 -6.86 2.24
CA PHE A 322 -22.82 -8.20 2.24
C PHE A 322 -24.16 -8.28 1.50
N THR A 323 -24.47 -7.30 0.65
CA THR A 323 -25.75 -7.24 -0.10
C THR A 323 -26.04 -8.56 -0.83
N ASP A 324 -25.01 -9.16 -1.45
CA ASP A 324 -25.12 -10.44 -2.17
C ASP A 324 -24.74 -11.66 -1.32
N HIS A 325 -24.43 -11.47 -0.03
CA HIS A 325 -23.85 -12.48 0.85
C HIS A 325 -24.50 -12.49 2.25
N TYR A 326 -25.84 -12.54 2.30
CA TYR A 326 -26.59 -12.48 3.57
C TYR A 326 -26.16 -13.54 4.60
N ILE A 327 -25.82 -14.76 4.17
CA ILE A 327 -25.35 -15.82 5.07
C ILE A 327 -24.02 -15.43 5.75
N ALA A 328 -23.12 -14.78 4.99
CA ALA A 328 -21.85 -14.32 5.53
C ALA A 328 -22.06 -13.19 6.55
N PHE A 329 -23.01 -12.28 6.29
CA PHE A 329 -23.43 -11.26 7.26
C PHE A 329 -23.90 -11.92 8.57
N GLU A 330 -24.84 -12.86 8.51
CA GLU A 330 -25.33 -13.54 9.71
C GLU A 330 -24.22 -14.26 10.48
N ASN A 331 -23.36 -14.99 9.78
CA ASN A 331 -22.24 -15.70 10.39
C ASN A 331 -21.28 -14.75 11.11
N LEU A 332 -20.97 -13.58 10.51
CA LEU A 332 -20.14 -12.56 11.14
C LEU A 332 -20.74 -12.07 12.46
N PHE A 333 -22.04 -11.77 12.51
CA PHE A 333 -22.69 -11.35 13.76
C PHE A 333 -22.70 -12.46 14.79
N ARG A 334 -22.95 -13.70 14.37
CA ARG A 334 -22.88 -14.84 15.26
C ARG A 334 -21.48 -15.00 15.82
N GLU A 335 -20.43 -14.80 15.04
CA GLU A 335 -19.06 -14.87 15.51
C GLU A 335 -18.74 -13.73 16.50
N ILE A 336 -19.04 -12.47 16.15
CA ILE A 336 -18.77 -11.29 16.99
C ILE A 336 -19.49 -11.39 18.34
N TYR A 337 -20.73 -11.86 18.33
CA TYR A 337 -21.58 -11.90 19.52
C TYR A 337 -21.72 -13.31 20.11
N SER A 338 -20.98 -14.30 19.60
CA SER A 338 -21.00 -15.66 20.15
C SER A 338 -20.44 -15.62 21.57
N ASP A 339 -21.32 -15.87 22.54
CA ASP A 339 -20.91 -16.16 23.90
C ASP A 339 -20.65 -17.68 24.01
N PRO A 340 -19.44 -18.12 24.38
CA PRO A 340 -19.14 -19.55 24.60
C PRO A 340 -20.00 -20.19 25.71
N LEU A 341 -20.75 -19.40 26.49
CA LEU A 341 -21.64 -19.87 27.55
C LEU A 341 -23.11 -20.06 27.11
N TRP A 342 -23.41 -20.10 25.81
CA TRP A 342 -24.69 -20.56 25.23
C TRP A 342 -25.95 -19.86 25.77
N ARG A 343 -25.85 -18.58 26.10
CA ARG A 343 -27.02 -17.75 26.39
C ARG A 343 -27.07 -16.68 25.32
N ASN A 344 -27.95 -16.79 24.32
CA ASN A 344 -28.60 -15.58 23.75
C ASN A 344 -29.58 -15.92 22.63
N VAL A 345 -30.86 -16.08 22.99
CA VAL A 345 -32.02 -15.88 22.08
C VAL A 345 -32.01 -14.46 21.48
N TYR A 346 -31.22 -13.55 22.05
CA TYR A 346 -31.07 -12.16 21.61
C TYR A 346 -30.19 -11.97 20.37
N ILE A 347 -29.30 -12.91 20.03
CA ILE A 347 -28.45 -12.80 18.83
C ILE A 347 -29.32 -12.90 17.57
N ASP A 348 -30.19 -13.90 17.51
CA ASP A 348 -31.09 -14.08 16.35
C ASP A 348 -31.96 -12.83 16.13
N ARG A 349 -32.56 -12.29 17.20
CA ARG A 349 -33.33 -11.05 17.12
C ARG A 349 -32.49 -9.87 16.64
N LYS A 350 -31.25 -9.74 17.11
CA LYS A 350 -30.34 -8.66 16.72
C LYS A 350 -29.97 -8.77 15.24
N VAL A 351 -29.66 -9.96 14.77
CA VAL A 351 -29.36 -10.25 13.36
C VAL A 351 -30.57 -9.89 12.48
N GLU A 352 -31.78 -10.31 12.86
CA GLU A 352 -33.00 -9.98 12.13
C GLU A 352 -33.26 -8.46 12.06
N LEU A 353 -33.05 -7.73 13.16
CA LEU A 353 -33.18 -6.26 13.16
C LEU A 353 -32.15 -5.59 12.26
N LEU A 354 -30.91 -6.08 12.23
CA LEU A 354 -29.86 -5.52 11.38
C LEU A 354 -30.09 -5.80 9.89
N LYS A 355 -30.68 -6.94 9.56
CA LYS A 355 -31.10 -7.30 8.20
C LYS A 355 -32.23 -6.43 7.65
N MET A 356 -32.91 -5.65 8.49
CA MET A 356 -33.89 -4.65 8.05
C MET A 356 -33.24 -3.37 7.49
N SER A 357 -31.92 -3.25 7.57
CA SER A 357 -31.13 -2.15 7.01
C SER A 357 -30.19 -2.65 5.90
N GLU A 358 -29.42 -1.76 5.27
CA GLU A 358 -28.39 -2.17 4.32
C GLU A 358 -27.44 -3.20 4.95
N LEU A 359 -27.04 -4.24 4.21
CA LEU A 359 -26.15 -5.28 4.72
C LEU A 359 -24.68 -4.82 4.68
N LYS A 360 -24.41 -3.65 5.25
CA LYS A 360 -23.10 -3.00 5.24
C LYS A 360 -22.60 -2.75 6.65
N ILE A 361 -21.28 -2.87 6.81
CA ILE A 361 -20.59 -2.61 8.08
C ILE A 361 -19.34 -1.79 7.75
N ARG A 362 -19.12 -0.71 8.49
CA ARG A 362 -17.84 -0.01 8.49
C ARG A 362 -17.02 -0.45 9.69
N LEU A 363 -15.83 -0.95 9.42
CA LEU A 363 -14.81 -1.27 10.41
C LEU A 363 -13.80 -0.13 10.48
N LEU A 364 -13.56 0.39 11.68
CA LEU A 364 -12.51 1.36 11.96
C LEU A 364 -11.46 0.70 12.85
N LEU A 365 -10.21 0.69 12.41
CA LEU A 365 -9.10 0.41 13.31
C LEU A 365 -8.67 1.73 13.95
N VAL A 366 -8.65 1.76 15.28
CA VAL A 366 -8.29 2.95 16.07
C VAL A 366 -7.09 2.66 16.96
N SER A 367 -6.34 3.70 17.30
CA SER A 367 -5.23 3.63 18.27
C SER A 367 -5.18 4.86 19.18
N ASP A 368 -4.43 4.75 20.27
CA ASP A 368 -4.15 5.85 21.20
C ASP A 368 -3.03 6.77 20.71
N GLU A 369 -2.60 6.61 19.46
CA GLU A 369 -1.51 7.40 18.89
C GLU A 369 -1.87 8.89 18.85
N GLY A 370 -1.03 9.73 19.47
CA GLY A 370 -1.34 11.16 19.70
C GLY A 370 -2.26 11.44 20.89
N PHE A 371 -2.74 10.39 21.57
CA PHE A 371 -3.65 10.43 22.72
C PHE A 371 -3.20 9.49 23.86
N LYS A 372 -1.89 9.24 24.02
CA LYS A 372 -1.33 8.25 24.96
C LYS A 372 -1.75 8.43 26.43
N ASP A 373 -2.17 9.63 26.82
CA ASP A 373 -2.68 9.91 28.16
C ASP A 373 -4.16 9.50 28.35
N ARG A 374 -4.81 8.99 27.31
CA ARG A 374 -6.21 8.59 27.29
C ARG A 374 -6.32 7.08 27.10
N ASP A 375 -7.00 6.42 28.03
CA ASP A 375 -7.34 5.01 27.90
C ASP A 375 -8.44 4.86 26.85
N LEU A 376 -8.15 4.19 25.73
CA LEU A 376 -9.10 3.96 24.63
C LEU A 376 -10.42 3.36 25.10
N TYR A 377 -10.37 2.46 26.09
CA TYR A 377 -11.54 1.72 26.57
C TYR A 377 -12.37 2.54 27.56
N LYS A 378 -11.75 3.45 28.33
CA LYS A 378 -12.47 4.37 29.22
C LYS A 378 -12.95 5.65 28.55
N THR A 379 -12.31 6.05 27.45
CA THR A 379 -12.65 7.30 26.75
C THR A 379 -13.98 7.19 25.98
N ILE A 380 -14.49 5.97 25.76
CA ILE A 380 -15.81 5.74 25.14
C ILE A 380 -16.96 5.90 26.15
N GLU A 381 -16.68 5.88 27.46
CA GLU A 381 -17.71 5.95 28.51
C GLU A 381 -18.09 7.38 28.95
N ASN A 382 -17.37 8.41 28.48
CA ASN A 382 -17.63 9.83 28.77
C ASN A 382 -17.92 10.60 27.49
#